data_AF-A0A412Y9Q7-F1
#
_entry.id   AF-A0A412Y9Q7-F1
#
_cell.length_a   1.000
_cell.length_b   1.000
_cell.length_c   1.000
_cell.angle_alpha   90.00
_cell.angle_beta   90.00
_cell.angle_gamma   90.00
#
_symmetry.space_group_name_H-M   'P 1'
#
loop_
_entity.id
_entity.type
_entity.pdbx_description
1 polymer ?
#
loop_
_entity_poly.entity_id
_entity_poly.type
_entity_poly.pdbx_seq_one_letter_code
_entity_poly.pdbx_strand_id
1 'polypeptide(L)' 'MDTQMILPKLSLIFQEILKRDNIVLTNETTAQDVEGWNSLTNMILISRIEKDFNVHFTFRDIVRFKNVGDICNAILTKTK' A
#
# COMPACT_ATOMS: atom_id res chain seq x y z
N MET A 1 15.16 -6.35 1.18
CA MET A 1 13.72 -6.57 1.37
C MET A 1 13.16 -6.98 0.00
N ASP A 2 12.37 -8.03 -0.09
CA ASP A 2 11.82 -8.52 -1.36
C ASP A 2 10.33 -8.27 -1.44
N THR A 3 9.80 -8.05 -2.65
CA THR A 3 8.37 -7.76 -2.90
C THR A 3 7.44 -8.82 -2.32
N GLN A 4 7.91 -10.08 -2.28
CA GLN A 4 7.20 -11.23 -1.70
C GLN A 4 6.96 -11.08 -0.18
N MET A 5 7.76 -10.28 0.51
CA MET A 5 7.60 -9.96 1.94
C MET A 5 6.75 -8.71 2.19
N ILE A 6 6.57 -7.86 1.17
CA ILE A 6 5.83 -6.60 1.26
C ILE A 6 4.33 -6.83 1.09
N LEU A 7 3.93 -7.60 0.07
CA LEU A 7 2.51 -7.85 -0.24
C LEU A 7 1.71 -8.43 0.94
N PRO A 8 2.21 -9.43 1.71
CA PRO A 8 1.49 -9.93 2.87
C PRO A 8 1.29 -8.85 3.95
N LYS A 9 2.31 -8.04 4.21
CA LYS A 9 2.23 -6.92 5.18
C LYS A 9 1.26 -5.84 4.71
N LEU A 10 1.29 -5.48 3.43
CA LEU A 10 0.33 -4.53 2.86
C LEU A 10 -1.09 -5.08 2.96
N SER A 11 -1.30 -6.37 2.68
CA SER A 11 -2.62 -6.99 2.81
C SER A 11 -3.15 -6.84 4.25
N LEU A 12 -2.34 -7.12 5.27
CA LEU A 12 -2.72 -6.92 6.67
C LEU A 12 -3.07 -5.46 6.99
N ILE A 13 -2.27 -4.49 6.53
CA ILE A 13 -2.55 -3.07 6.71
C ILE A 13 -3.89 -2.69 6.07
N PHE A 14 -4.16 -3.18 4.86
CA PHE A 14 -5.42 -2.94 4.17
C PHE A 14 -6.60 -3.55 4.92
N GLN A 15 -6.47 -4.77 5.42
CA GLN A 15 -7.50 -5.44 6.21
C GLN A 15 -7.84 -4.64 7.48
N GLU A 16 -6.82 -4.18 8.21
CA GLU A 16 -6.98 -3.37 9.42
C GLU A 16 -7.67 -2.03 9.16
N ILE A 17 -7.18 -1.28 8.16
CA ILE A 17 -7.68 0.08 7.87
C ILE A 17 -9.08 0.04 7.24
N LEU A 18 -9.34 -0.92 6.36
CA LEU A 18 -10.62 -1.05 5.67
C LEU A 18 -11.62 -1.93 6.43
N LYS A 19 -11.21 -2.53 7.56
CA LYS A 19 -12.02 -3.42 8.41
C LYS A 19 -12.64 -4.57 7.62
N ARG A 20 -11.83 -5.24 6.79
CA ARG A 20 -12.23 -6.36 5.93
C ARG A 20 -11.17 -7.44 5.95
N ASP A 21 -11.51 -8.64 6.38
CA ASP A 21 -10.53 -9.73 6.60
C ASP A 21 -10.18 -10.50 5.32
N ASN A 22 -10.89 -10.27 4.22
CA ASN A 22 -10.76 -11.02 2.96
C ASN A 22 -9.95 -10.29 1.88
N ILE A 23 -9.16 -9.27 2.25
CA ILE A 23 -8.33 -8.54 1.29
C ILE A 23 -7.02 -9.31 1.06
N VAL A 24 -6.79 -9.73 -0.19
CA VAL A 24 -5.52 -10.33 -0.64
C VAL A 24 -5.02 -9.48 -1.80
N LEU A 25 -3.89 -8.79 -1.62
CA LEU A 25 -3.34 -7.90 -2.62
C LEU A 25 -2.40 -8.64 -3.58
N THR A 26 -2.48 -8.29 -4.86
CA THR A 26 -1.48 -8.60 -5.88
C THR A 26 -0.82 -7.31 -6.37
N ASN A 27 0.22 -7.42 -7.21
CA ASN A 27 0.85 -6.22 -7.78
C ASN A 27 -0.11 -5.45 -8.69
N GLU A 28 -1.07 -6.12 -9.33
CA GLU A 28 -2.04 -5.47 -10.21
C GLU A 28 -3.21 -4.82 -9.46
N THR A 29 -3.43 -5.14 -8.19
CA THR A 29 -4.58 -4.63 -7.42
C THR A 29 -4.60 -3.10 -7.39
N THR A 30 -5.76 -2.53 -7.72
CA THR A 30 -6.03 -1.09 -7.76
C THR A 30 -7.11 -0.69 -6.75
N ALA A 31 -7.33 0.61 -6.58
CA ALA A 31 -8.42 1.13 -5.74
C ALA A 31 -9.82 0.69 -6.20
N GLN A 32 -9.99 0.33 -7.47
CA GLN A 32 -11.28 -0.16 -7.99
C GLN A 32 -11.56 -1.61 -7.58
N ASP A 33 -10.51 -2.39 -7.29
CA ASP A 33 -10.62 -3.81 -6.95
C ASP A 33 -10.87 -4.03 -5.44
N VAL A 34 -10.65 -3.00 -4.62
CA VAL A 34 -10.75 -3.09 -3.15
C VAL A 34 -11.85 -2.17 -2.64
N GLU A 35 -12.91 -2.80 -2.16
CA GLU A 35 -14.03 -2.07 -1.56
C GLU A 35 -13.57 -1.24 -0.34
N GLY A 36 -13.96 0.03 -0.32
CA GLY A 36 -13.56 0.96 0.75
C GLY A 36 -12.22 1.67 0.50
N TRP A 37 -11.47 1.31 -0.56
CA TRP A 37 -10.28 2.06 -0.97
C TRP A 37 -10.69 3.30 -1.78
N ASN A 38 -10.63 4.47 -1.14
CA ASN A 38 -10.95 5.78 -1.72
C ASN A 38 -9.89 6.82 -1.31
N SER A 39 -10.05 8.08 -1.69
CA SER A 39 -9.05 9.13 -1.42
C SER A 39 -8.73 9.32 0.07
N LEU A 40 -9.74 9.20 0.95
CA LEU A 40 -9.56 9.36 2.40
C LEU A 40 -8.82 8.15 2.98
N THR A 41 -9.30 6.94 2.68
CA THR A 41 -8.65 5.71 3.18
C THR A 41 -7.26 5.54 2.57
N ASN A 42 -7.02 6.00 1.35
CA ASN A 42 -5.69 6.04 0.74
C ASN A 42 -4.70 6.87 1.56
N MET A 43 -5.10 8.06 2.05
CA MET A 43 -4.21 8.85 2.92
C MET A 43 -3.87 8.11 4.23
N ILE A 44 -4.84 7.42 4.82
CA ILE A 44 -4.63 6.64 6.05
C ILE A 44 -3.72 5.45 5.78
N LEU A 45 -3.95 4.73 4.67
CA LEU A 45 -3.11 3.62 4.23
C LEU A 45 -1.67 4.06 4.01
N ILE A 46 -1.46 5.15 3.27
CA ILE A 46 -0.13 5.70 3.02
C ILE A 46 0.57 6.04 4.35
N SER A 47 -0.10 6.73 5.27
CA SER A 47 0.48 7.06 6.57
C SER A 47 0.86 5.81 7.39
N ARG A 48 0.02 4.77 7.36
CA ARG A 48 0.31 3.50 8.04
C ARG A 48 1.47 2.75 7.39
N ILE A 49 1.54 2.72 6.07
CA ILE A 49 2.62 2.09 5.30
C ILE A 49 3.95 2.78 5.57
N GLU A 50 3.98 4.13 5.54
CA GLU A 50 5.18 4.90 5.88
C GLU A 50 5.72 4.53 7.27
N LYS A 51 4.83 4.42 8.26
CA LYS A 51 5.19 4.02 9.63
C LYS A 51 5.70 2.58 9.71
N ASP A 52 4.98 1.62 9.14
CA ASP A 52 5.30 0.19 9.28
C ASP A 52 6.56 -0.23 8.51
N PHE A 53 6.87 0.48 7.42
CA PHE A 53 8.08 0.24 6.61
C PHE A 53 9.20 1.25 6.86
N ASN A 54 8.99 2.24 7.74
CA ASN A 54 9.92 3.32 8.03
C ASN A 54 10.42 4.04 6.75
N VAL A 55 9.48 4.42 5.88
CA VAL A 55 9.73 5.14 4.61
C VAL A 55 8.91 6.42 4.56
N HIS A 56 9.32 7.36 3.70
CA HIS A 56 8.56 8.58 3.45
C HIS A 56 8.30 8.80 1.95
N PHE A 57 7.04 8.92 1.58
CA PHE A 57 6.57 9.19 0.22
C PHE A 57 6.31 10.68 0.02
N THR A 58 6.83 11.21 -1.08
CA THR A 58 6.48 12.56 -1.50
C THR A 58 5.09 12.55 -2.14
N PHE A 59 4.46 13.72 -2.24
CA PHE A 59 3.21 13.86 -3.00
C PHE A 59 3.33 13.34 -4.44
N ARG A 60 4.49 13.55 -5.08
CA ARG A 60 4.77 13.06 -6.43
C ARG A 60 4.82 11.53 -6.50
N ASP A 61 5.33 10.87 -5.46
CA ASP A 61 5.33 9.41 -5.36
C ASP A 61 3.88 8.91 -5.29
N ILE A 62 3.08 9.49 -4.37
CA ILE A 62 1.69 9.07 -4.12
C ILE A 62 0.81 9.22 -5.38
N VAL A 63 0.92 10.33 -6.10
CA VAL A 63 0.16 10.57 -7.34
C VAL A 63 0.54 9.58 -8.46
N ARG A 64 1.73 8.98 -8.40
CA ARG A 64 2.18 7.99 -9.39
C ARG A 64 1.73 6.57 -9.09
N PHE A 65 1.24 6.29 -7.89
CA PHE A 65 0.77 4.95 -7.52
C PHE A 65 -0.52 4.63 -8.25
N LYS A 66 -0.46 3.72 -9.22
CA LYS A 66 -1.63 3.24 -9.96
C LYS A 66 -2.17 1.94 -9.39
N ASN A 67 -1.28 1.12 -8.84
CA ASN A 67 -1.58 -0.17 -8.25
C ASN A 67 -0.68 -0.44 -7.04
N VAL A 68 -0.94 -1.53 -6.34
CA VAL A 68 -0.14 -1.97 -5.18
C VAL A 68 1.30 -2.28 -5.57
N GLY A 69 1.57 -2.72 -6.82
CA GLY A 69 2.93 -2.94 -7.32
C GLY A 69 3.79 -1.68 -7.30
N ASP A 70 3.22 -0.52 -7.67
CA ASP A 70 3.92 0.76 -7.60
C ASP A 70 4.28 1.12 -6.15
N ILE A 71 3.37 0.87 -5.20
CA ILE A 71 3.60 1.09 -3.77
C ILE A 71 4.75 0.19 -3.29
N CYS A 72 4.73 -1.10 -3.65
CA CYS A 72 5.78 -2.04 -3.28
C CYS A 72 7.15 -1.59 -3.82
N ASN A 73 7.21 -1.16 -5.08
CA ASN A 73 8.46 -0.67 -5.69
C ASN A 73 8.97 0.60 -5.02
N ALA A 74 8.07 1.52 -4.64
CA ALA A 74 8.43 2.73 -3.92
C ALA A 74 9.00 2.42 -2.53
N ILE A 75 8.41 1.48 -1.80
CA ILE A 75 8.95 0.98 -0.52
C ILE A 75 10.36 0.42 -0.75
N LEU A 76 10.53 -0.51 -1.70
CA LEU A 76 11.81 -1.15 -2.00
C LEU A 76 12.91 -0.14 -2.34
N THR A 77 12.56 0.91 -3.07
CA THR A 77 13.52 1.97 -3.47
C THR A 77 13.96 2.81 -2.28
N LYS A 78 13.08 3.02 -1.30
CA LYS A 78 13.33 3.89 -0.13
C LYS A 78 13.87 3.16 1.10
N THR A 79 13.73 1.82 1.17
CA THR A 79 14.32 0.99 2.24
C THR A 79 15.70 0.43 1.87
N LYS A 80 16.29 0.87 0.75
CA LYS A 80 17.71 0.63 0.45
C LYS A 80 18.59 1.61 1.22
#